data_AF-A0A0P4V0L1-F1
#
_entry.id   AF-A0A0P4V0L1-F1
#
_cell.length_a   1.000
_cell.length_b   1.000
_cell.length_c   1.000
_cell.angle_alpha   90.00
_cell.angle_beta   90.00
_cell.angle_gamma   90.00
#
_symmetry.space_group_name_H-M   'P 1'
#
loop_
_entity.id
_entity.type
_entity.pdbx_description
1 polymer ?
#
loop_
_entity_poly.entity_id
_entity_poly.type
_entity_poly.pdbx_seq_one_letter_code
_entity_poly.pdbx_strand_id
1 'polypeptide(L)'
;MAVSDYSEPVAHLLAQGECTTHDVRSWLDYQSLGIRHSDIPSLIQMATDHDLYELDAEAPAGWAPVHAWRALGQLQADTAVEPLLQHAIEYYDHEG
;
A
#
# COMPACT_ATOMS: atom_id res chain seq x y z
N MET A 1 6.68 3.48 17.11
CA MET A 1 5.29 3.27 16.68
C MET A 1 4.64 4.63 16.50
N ALA A 2 4.86 5.24 15.34
CA ALA A 2 4.00 6.33 14.92
C ALA A 2 2.64 5.70 14.60
N VAL A 3 1.57 6.19 15.20
CA VAL A 3 0.23 5.88 14.70
C VAL A 3 0.13 6.58 13.35
N SER A 4 0.26 5.82 12.26
CA SER A 4 0.06 6.34 10.91
C SER A 4 -1.41 6.72 10.76
N ASP A 5 -1.71 8.02 10.70
CA ASP A 5 -3.05 8.56 10.44
C ASP A 5 -3.39 8.40 8.95
N TYR A 6 -3.75 7.19 8.56
CA TYR A 6 -4.28 6.92 7.23
C TYR A 6 -5.68 7.53 7.08
N SER A 7 -6.05 7.98 5.88
CA SER A 7 -7.44 8.34 5.61
C SER A 7 -8.35 7.12 5.82
N GLU A 8 -9.62 7.35 6.19
CA GLU A 8 -10.55 6.27 6.53
C GLU A 8 -10.66 5.18 5.42
N PRO A 9 -10.80 5.50 4.12
CA PRO A 9 -10.80 4.49 3.06
C PRO A 9 -9.48 3.70 2.97
N VAL A 10 -8.34 4.34 3.27
CA VAL A 10 -7.02 3.70 3.23
C VAL A 10 -6.80 2.82 4.46
N ALA A 11 -7.25 3.26 5.64
CA ALA A 11 -7.16 2.47 6.86
C ALA A 11 -7.88 1.11 6.75
N HIS A 12 -8.95 1.01 5.94
CA HIS A 12 -9.62 -0.26 5.68
C HIS A 12 -8.75 -1.31 4.96
N LEU A 13 -7.66 -0.89 4.30
CA LEU A 13 -6.71 -1.80 3.66
C LEU A 13 -5.94 -2.65 4.68
N LEU A 14 -5.79 -2.18 5.92
CA LEU A 14 -5.14 -2.93 7.02
C LEU A 14 -5.85 -4.25 7.36
N ALA A 15 -7.11 -4.40 6.95
CA ALA A 15 -7.93 -5.58 7.25
C ALA A 15 -8.16 -6.51 6.04
N GLN A 16 -7.66 -6.17 4.84
CA GLN A 16 -7.96 -6.94 3.61
C GLN A 16 -7.21 -8.27 3.51
N GLY A 17 -6.02 -8.35 4.12
CA GLY A 17 -5.22 -9.58 4.16
C GLY A 17 -4.53 -9.92 2.84
N GLU A 18 -4.24 -11.19 2.63
CA GLU A 18 -3.33 -11.62 1.56
C GLU A 18 -3.82 -11.32 0.13
N CYS A 19 -2.90 -10.80 -0.68
CA CYS A 19 -3.09 -10.54 -2.10
C CYS A 19 -2.78 -11.80 -2.96
N THR A 20 -3.71 -12.75 -3.00
CA THR A 20 -3.51 -14.09 -3.59
C THR A 20 -3.32 -14.16 -5.11
N THR A 21 -3.66 -13.10 -5.86
CA THR A 21 -3.59 -13.07 -7.33
C THR A 21 -2.61 -12.04 -7.86
N HIS A 22 -1.87 -12.41 -8.90
CA HIS A 22 -0.99 -11.51 -9.67
C HIS A 22 -1.67 -10.92 -10.92
N ASP A 23 -2.85 -11.42 -11.30
CA ASP A 23 -3.59 -10.89 -12.45
C ASP A 23 -4.24 -9.55 -12.09
N VAL A 24 -3.79 -8.48 -12.75
CA VAL A 24 -4.28 -7.10 -12.58
C VAL A 24 -5.79 -7.00 -12.76
N ARG A 25 -6.38 -7.82 -13.66
CA ARG A 25 -7.83 -7.82 -13.91
C ARG A 25 -8.64 -8.42 -12.77
N SER A 26 -7.98 -9.17 -11.89
CA SER A 26 -8.59 -9.86 -10.75
C SER A 26 -8.33 -9.12 -9.43
N TRP A 27 -7.65 -7.98 -9.46
CA TRP A 27 -7.47 -7.15 -8.28
C TRP A 27 -8.82 -6.62 -7.79
N LEU A 28 -8.90 -6.33 -6.48
CA LEU A 28 -10.01 -5.56 -5.93
C LEU A 28 -10.15 -4.25 -6.71
N ASP A 29 -11.40 -3.83 -6.96
CA ASP A 29 -11.66 -2.48 -7.42
C ASP A 29 -11.56 -1.55 -6.20
N TYR A 30 -10.41 -0.90 -6.02
CA TYR A 30 -10.17 -0.04 -4.87
C TYR A 30 -11.07 1.21 -4.91
N GLN A 31 -11.50 1.64 -6.10
CA GLN A 31 -12.47 2.73 -6.22
C GLN A 31 -13.86 2.29 -5.72
N SER A 32 -14.23 1.02 -5.86
CA SER A 32 -15.47 0.50 -5.24
C SER A 32 -15.44 0.56 -3.70
N LEU A 33 -14.25 0.55 -3.09
CA LEU A 33 -14.04 0.68 -1.64
C LEU A 33 -14.03 2.14 -1.14
N GLY A 34 -14.30 3.11 -2.02
CA GLY A 34 -14.32 4.52 -1.66
C GLY A 34 -12.98 5.25 -1.79
N ILE A 35 -11.91 4.56 -2.21
CA ILE A 35 -10.59 5.16 -2.43
C ILE A 35 -10.61 6.06 -3.68
N ARG A 36 -10.13 7.30 -3.55
CA ARG A 36 -10.13 8.31 -4.62
C ARG A 36 -8.75 8.95 -4.77
N HIS A 37 -8.61 9.82 -5.77
CA HIS A 37 -7.38 10.58 -5.98
C HIS A 37 -6.97 11.44 -4.77
N SER A 38 -7.93 11.89 -3.95
CA SER A 38 -7.65 12.60 -2.70
C SER A 38 -6.89 11.77 -1.67
N ASP A 39 -6.94 10.44 -1.77
CA ASP A 39 -6.28 9.51 -0.85
C ASP A 39 -4.85 9.15 -1.28
N ILE A 40 -4.38 9.63 -2.45
CA ILE A 40 -3.03 9.34 -2.96
C ILE A 40 -1.93 9.60 -1.92
N PRO A 41 -1.91 10.72 -1.18
CA PRO A 41 -0.88 10.93 -0.15
C PRO A 41 -0.91 9.86 0.96
N SER A 42 -2.10 9.44 1.40
CA SER A 42 -2.25 8.41 2.43
C SER A 42 -1.90 7.01 1.89
N LEU A 43 -2.17 6.73 0.62
CA LEU A 43 -1.77 5.50 -0.04
C LEU A 43 -0.24 5.41 -0.21
N ILE A 44 0.41 6.53 -0.59
CA ILE A 44 1.87 6.60 -0.65
C ILE A 44 2.46 6.33 0.73
N GLN A 45 1.93 6.98 1.78
CA GLN A 45 2.38 6.74 3.15
C GLN A 45 2.28 5.26 3.52
N MET A 46 1.14 4.60 3.26
CA MET A 46 0.96 3.18 3.56
C MET A 46 1.90 2.28 2.75
N ALA A 47 2.11 2.62 1.49
CA ALA A 47 2.97 1.88 0.57
C ALA A 47 4.47 1.98 0.88
N THR A 48 4.86 2.91 1.76
CA THR A 48 6.26 3.12 2.19
C THR A 48 6.41 3.01 3.71
N ASP A 49 5.39 2.54 4.42
CA ASP A 49 5.41 2.43 5.88
C ASP A 49 6.20 1.16 6.29
N HIS A 50 7.45 1.35 6.73
CA HIS A 50 8.33 0.26 7.17
C HIS A 50 7.73 -0.57 8.31
N ASP A 51 6.96 0.04 9.23
CA ASP A 51 6.36 -0.69 10.35
C ASP A 51 5.39 -1.78 9.84
N LEU A 52 4.78 -1.60 8.66
CA LEU A 52 3.89 -2.59 8.05
C LEU A 52 4.66 -3.76 7.42
N TYR A 53 5.84 -3.53 6.86
CA TYR A 53 6.69 -4.58 6.27
C TYR A 53 7.35 -5.47 7.33
N GLU A 54 7.51 -4.97 8.54
CA GLU A 54 8.06 -5.72 9.68
C GLU A 54 7.01 -6.59 10.40
N LEU A 55 5.74 -6.51 10.01
CA LEU A 55 4.68 -7.33 10.59
C LEU A 55 4.84 -8.81 10.21
N ASP A 56 4.31 -9.68 11.06
CA ASP A 56 4.20 -11.11 10.78
C ASP A 56 3.44 -11.34 9.46
N ALA A 57 3.91 -12.30 8.65
CA ALA A 57 3.28 -12.66 7.38
C ALA A 57 1.81 -13.10 7.50
N GLU A 58 1.42 -13.60 8.69
CA GLU A 58 0.03 -13.96 9.00
C GLU A 58 -0.84 -12.75 9.39
N ALA A 59 -0.24 -11.59 9.69
CA ALA A 59 -0.98 -10.38 10.03
C ALA A 59 -1.57 -9.72 8.78
N PRO A 60 -2.90 -9.51 8.70
CA PRO A 60 -3.52 -8.89 7.52
C PRO A 60 -2.94 -7.52 7.15
N ALA A 61 -2.51 -6.75 8.16
CA ALA A 61 -1.92 -5.43 7.97
C ALA A 61 -0.58 -5.46 7.23
N GLY A 62 0.17 -6.57 7.29
CA GLY A 62 1.42 -6.73 6.52
C GLY A 62 1.21 -6.73 5.01
N TRP A 63 -0.02 -6.97 4.55
CA TRP A 63 -0.40 -6.92 3.14
C TRP A 63 -0.92 -5.55 2.69
N ALA A 64 -1.15 -4.62 3.63
CA ALA A 64 -1.68 -3.31 3.33
C ALA A 64 -0.80 -2.49 2.35
N PRO A 65 0.55 -2.54 2.40
CA PRO A 65 1.38 -1.87 1.40
C PRO A 65 1.15 -2.38 -0.02
N VAL A 66 0.94 -3.69 -0.20
CA VAL A 66 0.63 -4.29 -1.52
C VAL A 66 -0.73 -3.81 -2.03
N HIS A 67 -1.73 -3.72 -1.15
CA HIS A 67 -3.02 -3.13 -1.51
C HIS A 67 -2.88 -1.66 -1.93
N ALA A 68 -2.06 -0.89 -1.21
CA ALA A 68 -1.79 0.51 -1.53
C ALA A 68 -1.12 0.66 -2.91
N TRP A 69 -0.12 -0.16 -3.25
CA TRP A 69 0.49 -0.18 -4.59
C TRP A 69 -0.53 -0.42 -5.69
N ARG A 70 -1.43 -1.40 -5.49
CA ARG A 70 -2.46 -1.74 -6.48
C ARG A 70 -3.48 -0.60 -6.66
N ALA A 71 -3.88 0.04 -5.56
CA ALA A 71 -4.78 1.20 -5.59
C ALA A 71 -4.13 2.39 -6.32
N LEU A 72 -2.86 2.70 -6.02
CA LEU A 72 -2.09 3.74 -6.71
C LEU A 72 -1.99 3.46 -8.21
N GLY A 73 -1.78 2.20 -8.60
CA GLY A 73 -1.78 1.78 -10.01
C GLY A 73 -3.13 1.98 -10.70
N GLN A 74 -4.25 1.63 -10.06
CA GLN A 74 -5.60 1.86 -10.61
C GLN A 74 -5.95 3.34 -10.72
N LEU A 75 -5.43 4.19 -9.82
CA LEU A 75 -5.58 5.64 -9.86
C LEU A 75 -4.61 6.33 -10.82
N GLN A 76 -3.64 5.61 -11.39
CA GLN A 76 -2.58 6.17 -12.25
C GLN A 76 -1.80 7.31 -11.55
N ALA A 77 -1.50 7.14 -10.26
CA ALA A 77 -0.84 8.14 -9.42
C ALA A 77 0.65 8.29 -9.78
N ASP A 78 0.98 9.18 -10.70
CA ASP A 78 2.35 9.49 -11.13
C ASP A 78 3.25 9.99 -9.98
N THR A 79 2.68 10.77 -9.06
CA THR A 79 3.35 11.24 -7.84
C THR A 79 3.85 10.12 -6.91
N ALA A 80 3.37 8.89 -7.07
CA ALA A 80 3.84 7.76 -6.29
C ALA A 80 5.14 7.14 -6.84
N VAL A 81 5.54 7.43 -8.08
CA VAL A 81 6.69 6.78 -8.72
C VAL A 81 7.98 7.01 -7.94
N GLU A 82 8.31 8.26 -7.61
CA GLU A 82 9.54 8.60 -6.90
C GLU A 82 9.59 8.00 -5.46
N PRO A 83 8.56 8.17 -4.60
CA PRO A 83 8.54 7.56 -3.27
C PRO A 83 8.67 6.04 -3.28
N LEU A 84 8.00 5.35 -4.22
CA LEU A 84 8.05 3.89 -4.31
C LEU A 84 9.42 3.39 -4.79
N LEU A 85 10.04 4.07 -5.75
CA LEU A 85 11.38 3.72 -6.21
C LEU A 85 12.42 3.94 -5.12
N GLN A 86 12.34 5.05 -4.38
CA GLN A 86 13.24 5.32 -3.27
C GLN A 86 13.11 4.24 -2.19
N HIS A 87 11.89 3.94 -1.76
CA HIS A 87 11.65 2.89 -0.77
C HIS A 87 12.16 1.51 -1.24
N ALA A 88 11.93 1.15 -2.50
CA ALA A 88 12.43 -0.11 -3.05
C ALA A 88 13.97 -0.18 -3.02
N ILE A 89 14.66 0.90 -3.39
CA ILE A 89 16.13 0.97 -3.34
C ILE A 89 16.64 0.81 -1.91
N GLU A 90 16.05 1.56 -0.96
CA GLU A 90 16.43 1.50 0.46
C GLU A 90 16.23 0.09 1.05
N TYR A 91 15.15 -0.59 0.69
CA TYR A 91 14.88 -1.97 1.11
C TYR A 91 15.98 -2.94 0.62
N TYR A 92 16.38 -2.86 -0.66
CA TYR A 92 17.43 -3.72 -1.20
C TYR A 92 18.82 -3.42 -0.63
N ASP A 93 19.12 -2.16 -0.31
CA ASP A 93 20.40 -1.78 0.30
C ASP A 93 20.52 -2.23 1.78
N HIS A 94 19.40 -2.46 2.49
CA HIS A 94 19.40 -2.95 3.88
C HIS A 94 19.40 -4.47 4.03
N GLU A 95 19.01 -5.23 3.00
CA GLU A 95 19.03 -6.70 2.98
C GLU A 95 20.36 -7.30 2.43
N GLY A 96 21.35 -6.44 2.15
CA GLY A 96 22.68 -6.78 1.60
C GLY A 96 23.80 -7.01 2.61
#